data_AF-A0A4Q3J7C1-F1
#
_entry.id   AF-A0A4Q3J7C1-F1
#
_cell.length_a   1.000
_cell.length_b   1.000
_cell.length_c   1.000
_cell.angle_alpha   90.00
_cell.angle_beta   90.00
_cell.angle_gamma   90.00
#
_symmetry.space_group_name_H-M   'P 1'
#
loop_
_entity.id
_entity.type
_entity.pdbx_description
1 polymer ?
#
loop_
_entity_poly.entity_id
_entity_poly.type
_entity_poly.pdbx_seq_one_letter_code
_entity_poly.pdbx_strand_id
1 'polypeptide(L)'
;LGITYLEDDRLDRIDCQPLYAERYCLVTTAGNPFADQASVTWAEAASIPLCLLSNTMQNRKILNRLLGDAGVPFATVLESNSMIALIAHVRTGKFATIMPFRSAEILGLAEPVRAIPIGTPDVSYSIGLVAARRDPLPPLLAAFWDEAGGAAL
;
A
#
# COMPACT_ATOMS: atom_id res chain seq x y z
N LEU A 1 -1.54 -20.95 1.26
CA LEU A 1 -0.89 -19.78 1.88
C LEU A 1 -1.22 -18.57 1.04
N GLY A 2 -1.38 -17.42 1.66
CA GLY A 2 -1.51 -16.13 1.01
C GLY A 2 -0.85 -15.06 1.86
N ILE A 3 -0.60 -13.90 1.26
CA ILE A 3 -0.15 -12.70 1.97
C ILE A 3 -1.16 -11.61 1.67
N THR A 4 -1.72 -11.01 2.71
CA THR A 4 -2.79 -10.00 2.58
C THR A 4 -2.85 -9.10 3.81
N TYR A 5 -3.66 -8.06 3.73
CA TYR A 5 -4.08 -7.27 4.88
C TYR A 5 -4.88 -8.11 5.87
N LEU A 6 -4.55 -8.04 7.16
CA LEU A 6 -5.21 -8.80 8.22
C LEU A 6 -6.50 -8.14 8.75
N GLU A 7 -6.72 -6.87 8.45
CA GLU A 7 -7.93 -6.11 8.81
C GLU A 7 -9.06 -6.35 7.79
N ASP A 8 -9.35 -7.63 7.53
CA ASP A 8 -10.40 -8.08 6.62
C ASP A 8 -11.26 -9.13 7.32
N ASP A 9 -12.54 -8.80 7.58
CA ASP A 9 -13.50 -9.64 8.29
C ASP A 9 -13.67 -11.05 7.67
N ARG A 10 -13.26 -11.23 6.41
CA ARG A 10 -13.27 -12.55 5.74
C ARG A 10 -12.24 -13.52 6.31
N LEU A 11 -11.32 -13.06 7.16
CA LEU A 11 -10.21 -13.84 7.70
C LEU A 11 -10.53 -14.54 9.03
N ASP A 12 -11.71 -14.36 9.63
CA ASP A 12 -12.09 -14.95 10.93
C ASP A 12 -11.88 -16.47 11.04
N ARG A 13 -11.96 -17.19 9.91
CA ARG A 13 -11.82 -18.65 9.82
C ARG A 13 -10.51 -19.11 9.20
N ILE A 14 -9.56 -18.19 9.06
CA ILE A 14 -8.27 -18.42 8.43
C ILE A 14 -7.20 -18.18 9.50
N ASP A 15 -6.23 -19.07 9.59
CA ASP A 15 -5.11 -18.84 10.49
C ASP A 15 -4.28 -17.69 9.92
N CYS A 16 -3.85 -16.77 10.78
CA CYS A 16 -3.18 -15.53 10.40
C CYS A 16 -1.91 -15.33 11.24
N GLN A 17 -0.85 -14.86 10.61
CA GLN A 17 0.39 -14.49 11.27
C GLN A 17 0.85 -13.13 10.76
N PRO A 18 0.91 -12.09 11.63
CA PRO A 18 1.42 -10.77 11.25
C PRO A 18 2.87 -10.86 10.75
N LEU A 19 3.18 -10.11 9.70
CA LEU A 19 4.54 -10.00 9.15
C LEU A 19 5.13 -8.62 9.40
N TYR A 20 4.41 -7.56 9.00
CA TYR A 20 4.81 -6.17 9.20
C TYR A 20 3.62 -5.21 9.17
N ALA A 21 3.84 -3.99 9.63
CA ALA A 21 2.89 -2.88 9.51
C ALA A 21 3.20 -2.07 8.25
N GLU A 22 2.22 -1.97 7.35
CA GLU A 22 2.35 -1.25 6.09
C GLU A 22 1.88 0.20 6.23
N ARG A 23 2.74 1.14 5.82
CA ARG A 23 2.43 2.58 5.71
C ARG A 23 2.42 3.03 4.25
N TYR A 24 1.83 4.19 4.00
CA TYR A 24 1.66 4.74 2.66
C TYR A 24 2.55 5.96 2.40
N CYS A 25 2.90 6.15 1.13
CA CYS A 25 3.59 7.34 0.67
C CYS A 25 2.93 7.88 -0.60
N LEU A 26 3.03 9.20 -0.78
CA LEU A 26 2.79 9.87 -2.03
C LEU A 26 4.00 9.70 -2.93
N VAL A 27 3.81 9.16 -4.13
CA VAL A 27 4.84 9.00 -5.14
C VAL A 27 4.59 9.97 -6.29
N THR A 28 5.53 10.87 -6.52
CA THR A 28 5.45 11.96 -7.52
C THR A 28 6.83 12.20 -8.13
N THR A 29 7.01 13.22 -8.97
CA THR A 29 8.32 13.61 -9.52
C THR A 29 8.77 14.97 -9.01
N ALA A 30 10.07 15.24 -9.03
CA ALA A 30 10.63 16.57 -8.76
C ALA A 30 9.90 17.66 -9.57
N GLY A 31 9.62 18.80 -8.94
CA GLY A 31 8.87 19.91 -9.54
C GLY A 31 7.35 19.80 -9.49
N ASN A 32 6.78 18.64 -9.11
CA ASN A 32 5.34 18.49 -8.87
C ASN A 32 4.96 18.93 -7.45
N PRO A 33 3.65 19.16 -7.19
CA PRO A 33 3.17 19.44 -5.84
C PRO A 33 3.69 18.44 -4.81
N PHE A 34 4.12 18.98 -3.67
CA PHE A 34 4.65 18.26 -2.52
C PHE A 34 5.97 17.50 -2.73
N ALA A 35 6.59 17.57 -3.92
CA ALA A 35 7.80 16.81 -4.26
C ALA A 35 8.98 17.01 -3.29
N ASP A 36 9.06 18.20 -2.69
CA ASP A 36 10.15 18.60 -1.78
C ASP A 36 9.71 18.63 -0.30
N GLN A 37 8.51 18.15 0.02
CA GLN A 37 8.02 18.06 1.39
C GLN A 37 8.59 16.85 2.10
N ALA A 38 8.88 16.98 3.40
CA ALA A 38 9.32 15.86 4.22
C ALA A 38 8.20 14.84 4.50
N SER A 39 6.95 15.30 4.51
CA SER A 39 5.74 14.50 4.67
C SER A 39 4.52 15.27 4.17
N VAL A 40 3.43 14.58 3.86
CA VAL A 40 2.12 15.18 3.56
C VAL A 40 1.02 14.58 4.43
N THR A 41 -0.11 15.28 4.52
CA THR A 41 -1.37 14.78 5.08
C THR A 41 -2.18 14.04 4.02
N TRP A 42 -3.18 13.27 4.45
CA TRP A 42 -4.13 12.63 3.53
C TRP A 42 -4.94 13.65 2.73
N ALA A 43 -5.29 14.78 3.33
CA ALA A 43 -6.02 15.87 2.66
C ALA A 43 -5.17 16.54 1.57
N GLU A 44 -3.87 16.76 1.83
CA GLU A 44 -2.94 17.28 0.83
C GLU A 44 -2.77 16.30 -0.34
N ALA A 45 -2.54 15.02 -0.05
CA ALA A 45 -2.44 13.98 -1.08
C ALA A 45 -3.73 13.86 -1.91
N ALA A 46 -4.90 14.01 -1.28
CA ALA A 46 -6.21 14.01 -1.95
C ALA A 46 -6.43 15.22 -2.87
N SER A 47 -5.78 16.36 -2.57
CA SER A 47 -6.02 17.63 -3.28
C SER A 47 -5.40 17.70 -4.68
N ILE A 48 -4.62 16.71 -5.08
CA ILE A 48 -3.98 16.64 -6.40
C ILE A 48 -4.57 15.49 -7.23
N PRO A 49 -4.45 15.55 -8.58
CA PRO A 49 -4.86 14.45 -9.43
C PRO A 49 -4.02 13.19 -9.20
N LEU A 50 -4.66 12.06 -8.92
CA LEU A 50 -3.99 10.78 -8.61
C LEU A 50 -4.23 9.73 -9.69
N CYS A 51 -3.18 8.98 -10.03
CA CYS A 51 -3.29 7.67 -10.65
C CYS A 51 -3.39 6.62 -9.54
N LEU A 52 -4.42 5.80 -9.52
CA LEU A 52 -4.68 4.87 -8.40
C LEU A 52 -4.89 3.44 -8.88
N LEU A 53 -4.78 2.49 -7.97
CA LEU A 53 -5.09 1.10 -8.28
C LEU A 53 -6.59 0.94 -8.59
N SER A 54 -6.97 -0.08 -9.37
CA SER A 54 -8.39 -0.35 -9.68
C SER A 54 -9.19 -0.73 -8.43
N ASN A 55 -10.48 -0.38 -8.37
CA ASN A 55 -11.36 -0.60 -7.21
C ASN A 55 -11.58 -2.08 -6.82
N THR A 56 -11.17 -3.02 -7.67
CA THR A 56 -11.17 -4.45 -7.36
C THR A 56 -10.08 -4.85 -6.36
N MET A 57 -9.03 -4.04 -6.19
CA MET A 57 -7.89 -4.35 -5.33
C MET A 57 -8.14 -3.92 -3.87
N GLN A 58 -7.76 -4.75 -2.90
CA GLN A 58 -7.94 -4.47 -1.47
C GLN A 58 -7.22 -3.18 -1.04
N ASN A 59 -5.98 -2.99 -1.51
CA ASN A 59 -5.21 -1.76 -1.29
C ASN A 59 -5.99 -0.51 -1.74
N ARG A 60 -6.67 -0.56 -2.89
CA ARG A 60 -7.50 0.55 -3.37
C ARG A 60 -8.69 0.84 -2.45
N LYS A 61 -9.33 -0.20 -1.91
CA LYS A 61 -10.45 -0.02 -0.96
C LYS A 61 -9.99 0.66 0.32
N ILE A 62 -8.82 0.29 0.83
CA ILE A 62 -8.17 0.96 1.96
C ILE A 62 -7.93 2.43 1.63
N LEU A 63 -7.28 2.71 0.49
CA LEU A 63 -7.01 4.08 0.04
C LEU A 63 -8.29 4.92 -0.14
N ASN A 64 -9.37 4.35 -0.69
CA ASN A 64 -10.65 5.05 -0.83
C ASN A 64 -11.20 5.51 0.52
N ARG A 65 -11.07 4.68 1.56
CA ARG A 65 -11.48 5.03 2.92
C ARG A 65 -10.62 6.17 3.47
N LEU A 66 -9.30 6.02 3.43
CA LEU A 66 -8.35 7.01 3.94
C LEU A 66 -8.49 8.38 3.25
N LEU A 67 -8.63 8.39 1.92
CA LEU A 67 -8.85 9.61 1.15
C LEU A 67 -10.25 10.18 1.37
N GLY A 68 -11.28 9.34 1.53
CA GLY A 68 -12.64 9.78 1.85
C GLY A 68 -12.75 10.42 3.23
N ASP A 69 -12.09 9.84 4.23
CA ASP A 69 -12.07 10.31 5.62
C ASP A 69 -11.29 11.63 5.78
N ALA A 70 -10.44 11.99 4.82
CA ALA A 70 -9.70 13.24 4.80
C ALA A 70 -10.59 14.48 4.57
N GLY A 71 -11.86 14.30 4.21
CA GLY A 71 -12.83 15.39 4.03
C GLY A 71 -12.60 16.25 2.79
N VAL A 72 -11.67 15.86 1.92
CA VAL A 72 -11.36 16.53 0.65
C VAL A 72 -11.71 15.58 -0.51
N PRO A 73 -12.49 16.00 -1.51
CA PRO A 73 -12.74 15.19 -2.70
C PRO A 73 -11.43 14.92 -3.44
N PHE A 74 -11.14 13.65 -3.73
CA PHE A 74 -9.98 13.27 -4.53
C PHE A 74 -10.39 12.90 -5.98
N ALA A 75 -9.50 13.16 -6.93
CA ALA A 75 -9.72 12.85 -8.34
C ALA A 75 -8.81 11.70 -8.81
N THR A 76 -9.40 10.65 -9.36
CA THR A 76 -8.65 9.57 -10.02
C THR A 76 -8.59 9.83 -11.52
N VAL A 77 -7.41 10.20 -12.05
CA VAL A 77 -7.22 10.51 -13.48
C VAL A 77 -6.83 9.30 -14.33
N LEU A 78 -6.33 8.25 -13.68
CA LEU A 78 -5.98 6.99 -14.32
C LEU A 78 -6.12 5.86 -13.31
N GLU A 79 -6.63 4.72 -13.77
CA GLU A 79 -6.68 3.49 -12.98
C GLU A 79 -5.84 2.39 -13.62
N SER A 80 -5.15 1.61 -12.79
CA SER A 80 -4.43 0.42 -13.21
C SER A 80 -4.50 -0.68 -12.15
N ASN A 81 -4.44 -1.95 -12.51
CA ASN A 81 -4.28 -3.05 -11.55
C ASN A 81 -2.80 -3.40 -11.30
N SER A 82 -1.87 -2.54 -11.75
CA SER A 82 -0.42 -2.75 -11.64
C SER A 82 0.28 -1.54 -11.06
N MET A 83 0.97 -1.71 -9.93
CA MET A 83 1.81 -0.67 -9.34
C MET A 83 2.93 -0.23 -10.28
N ILE A 84 3.51 -1.16 -11.06
CA ILE A 84 4.55 -0.86 -12.03
C ILE A 84 4.04 0.09 -13.10
N ALA A 85 2.81 -0.12 -13.59
CA ALA A 85 2.20 0.76 -14.59
C ALA A 85 1.92 2.16 -14.01
N LEU A 86 1.47 2.24 -12.74
CA LEU A 86 1.30 3.53 -12.05
C LEU A 86 2.63 4.30 -11.95
N ILE A 87 3.71 3.64 -11.55
CA ILE A 87 5.05 4.25 -11.49
C ILE A 87 5.50 4.70 -12.89
N ALA A 88 5.27 3.90 -13.92
CA ALA A 88 5.61 4.26 -15.29
C ALA A 88 4.90 5.56 -15.73
N HIS A 89 3.63 5.75 -15.35
CA HIS A 89 2.92 7.01 -15.57
C HIS A 89 3.47 8.16 -14.73
N VAL A 90 3.74 7.95 -13.44
CA VAL A 90 4.36 9.00 -12.59
C VAL A 90 5.68 9.48 -13.18
N ARG A 91 6.52 8.58 -13.70
CA ARG A 91 7.80 8.92 -14.36
C ARG A 91 7.66 9.85 -15.57
N THR A 92 6.47 10.00 -16.16
CA THR A 92 6.23 11.00 -17.22
C THR A 92 6.17 12.45 -16.70
N GLY A 93 6.18 12.63 -15.38
CA GLY A 93 6.17 13.93 -14.71
C GLY A 93 4.78 14.57 -14.55
N LYS A 94 3.73 13.94 -15.09
CA LYS A 94 2.38 14.54 -15.13
C LYS A 94 1.45 14.08 -14.01
N PHE A 95 1.86 13.07 -13.25
CA PHE A 95 0.98 12.32 -12.36
C PHE A 95 1.63 12.05 -11.02
N ALA A 96 0.80 11.84 -10.01
CA ALA A 96 1.18 11.30 -8.72
C ALA A 96 0.34 10.05 -8.40
N THR A 97 0.80 9.22 -7.47
CA THR A 97 0.08 8.03 -6.99
C THR A 97 0.32 7.84 -5.49
N ILE A 98 -0.50 7.02 -4.85
CA ILE A 98 -0.28 6.60 -3.46
C ILE A 98 -0.07 5.10 -3.46
N MET A 99 0.98 4.64 -2.78
CA MET A 99 1.29 3.21 -2.66
C MET A 99 1.96 2.90 -1.32
N PRO A 100 2.02 1.61 -0.94
CA PRO A 100 2.80 1.20 0.20
C PRO A 100 4.26 1.64 0.12
N PHE A 101 4.80 2.12 1.24
CA PHE A 101 6.18 2.58 1.34
C PHE A 101 7.18 1.49 0.93
N ARG A 102 7.00 0.26 1.43
CA ARG A 102 7.84 -0.90 1.07
C ARG A 102 7.79 -1.21 -0.44
N SER A 103 6.63 -1.04 -1.09
CA SER A 103 6.51 -1.23 -2.53
C SER A 103 7.30 -0.17 -3.31
N ALA A 104 7.27 1.09 -2.86
CA ALA A 104 8.09 2.15 -3.43
C ALA A 104 9.60 1.85 -3.30
N GLU A 105 10.04 1.36 -2.13
CA GLU A 105 11.44 0.94 -1.91
C GLU A 105 11.84 -0.20 -2.86
N ILE A 106 11.06 -1.28 -2.91
CA ILE A 106 11.36 -2.48 -3.71
C ILE A 106 11.37 -2.17 -5.21
N LEU A 107 10.43 -1.34 -5.68
CA LEU A 107 10.32 -1.02 -7.11
C LEU A 107 11.41 -0.04 -7.58
N GLY A 108 12.24 0.47 -6.66
CA GLY A 108 13.38 1.32 -6.98
C GLY A 108 12.93 2.63 -7.61
N LEU A 109 12.60 3.61 -6.78
CA LEU A 109 12.38 4.98 -7.25
C LEU A 109 13.74 5.63 -7.51
N ALA A 110 14.11 5.71 -8.79
CA ALA A 110 15.21 6.55 -9.23
C ALA A 110 14.73 7.99 -9.46
N GLU A 111 15.66 8.94 -9.37
CA GLU A 111 15.45 10.30 -9.89
C GLU A 111 14.81 10.24 -11.29
N PRO A 112 13.77 11.06 -11.58
CA PRO A 112 13.28 12.19 -10.78
C PRO A 112 12.15 11.84 -9.80
N VAL A 113 11.89 10.56 -9.51
CA VAL A 113 10.75 10.14 -8.68
C VAL A 113 11.05 10.35 -7.19
N ARG A 114 10.06 10.82 -6.45
CA ARG A 114 10.06 11.10 -5.00
C ARG A 114 9.02 10.22 -4.33
N ALA A 115 9.35 9.65 -3.16
CA ALA A 115 8.38 9.06 -2.25
C ALA A 115 8.34 9.92 -0.98
N ILE A 116 7.17 10.49 -0.69
CA ILE A 116 6.93 11.37 0.43
C ILE A 116 5.98 10.65 1.41
N PRO A 117 6.38 10.40 2.66
CA PRO A 117 5.52 9.77 3.65
C PRO A 117 4.20 10.52 3.84
N ILE A 118 3.09 9.77 4.01
CA ILE A 118 1.79 10.35 4.39
C ILE A 118 1.61 10.12 5.89
N GLY A 119 1.64 11.19 6.70
CA GLY A 119 1.87 11.09 8.15
C GLY A 119 0.72 11.52 9.06
N THR A 120 -0.36 12.12 8.55
CA THR A 120 -1.40 12.71 9.40
C THR A 120 -2.81 12.37 8.89
N PRO A 121 -3.57 11.51 9.59
CA PRO A 121 -3.10 10.60 10.66
C PRO A 121 -2.04 9.58 10.17
N ASP A 122 -1.14 9.17 11.08
CA ASP A 122 -0.23 8.03 10.84
C ASP A 122 -1.07 6.76 10.92
N VAL A 123 -1.38 6.21 9.75
CA VAL A 123 -2.19 4.99 9.61
C VAL A 123 -1.29 3.89 9.09
N SER A 124 -1.43 2.72 9.68
CA SER A 124 -0.73 1.52 9.25
C SER A 124 -1.65 0.33 9.27
N TYR A 125 -1.51 -0.55 8.28
CA TYR A 125 -2.29 -1.77 8.16
C TYR A 125 -1.41 -2.99 8.33
N SER A 126 -1.86 -3.99 9.08
CA SER A 126 -1.06 -5.21 9.24
C SER A 126 -1.12 -6.07 7.98
N ILE A 127 0.04 -6.34 7.38
CA ILE A 127 0.22 -7.37 6.36
C ILE A 127 0.62 -8.66 7.06
N GLY A 128 -0.01 -9.77 6.68
CA GLY A 128 0.25 -11.06 7.29
C GLY A 128 0.17 -12.23 6.33
N LEU A 129 0.78 -13.33 6.77
CA LEU A 129 0.64 -14.66 6.18
C LEU A 129 -0.70 -15.25 6.61
N VAL A 130 -1.41 -15.86 5.66
CA VAL A 130 -2.70 -16.51 5.91
C VAL A 130 -2.73 -17.94 5.37
N ALA A 131 -3.33 -18.87 6.12
CA ALA A 131 -3.52 -20.25 5.72
C ALA A 131 -4.93 -20.75 6.06
N ALA A 132 -5.50 -21.56 5.17
CA ALA A 132 -6.73 -22.28 5.49
C ALA A 132 -6.47 -23.19 6.70
N ARG A 133 -7.34 -23.08 7.72
CA ARG A 133 -7.21 -23.85 8.95
C ARG A 133 -7.27 -25.34 8.66
N ARG A 134 -6.24 -26.07 9.07
CA ARG A 134 -6.11 -27.53 8.91
C ARG A 134 -5.38 -28.09 10.11
N ASP A 135 -5.86 -29.23 10.62
CA ASP A 135 -5.20 -29.95 11.70
C ASP A 135 -5.05 -31.44 11.33
N PRO A 136 -3.81 -31.93 11.11
CA PRO A 136 -2.55 -31.18 11.13
C PRO A 136 -2.36 -30.31 9.87
N LEU A 137 -1.54 -29.26 9.97
CA LEU A 137 -1.05 -28.54 8.80
C LEU A 137 -0.14 -29.45 7.95
N PRO A 138 -0.23 -29.41 6.61
CA PRO A 138 0.72 -30.11 5.75
C PRO A 138 2.17 -29.66 6.08
N PRO A 139 3.16 -30.58 6.10
CA PRO A 139 4.51 -30.27 6.60
C PRO A 139 5.18 -29.06 5.96
N LEU A 140 5.02 -28.87 4.64
CA LEU A 140 5.56 -27.70 3.94
C LEU A 140 4.94 -26.38 4.43
N LEU A 141 3.64 -26.39 4.72
CA LEU A 141 2.95 -25.20 5.23
C LEU A 141 3.36 -24.90 6.67
N ALA A 142 3.53 -25.93 7.50
CA ALA A 142 4.03 -25.78 8.87
C ALA A 142 5.43 -25.16 8.89
N ALA A 143 6.36 -25.69 8.07
CA ALA A 143 7.71 -25.14 7.97
C ALA A 143 7.74 -23.67 7.51
N PHE A 144 6.90 -23.31 6.52
CA PHE A 144 6.79 -21.91 6.08
C PHE A 144 6.19 -21.01 7.16
N TRP A 145 5.21 -21.51 7.91
CA TRP A 145 4.54 -20.79 9.00
C TRP A 145 5.52 -20.46 10.14
N ASP A 146 6.31 -21.46 10.55
CA ASP A 146 7.31 -21.32 11.59
C ASP A 146 8.39 -20.30 11.19
N GLU A 147 8.91 -20.40 9.96
CA GLU A 147 9.91 -19.45 9.43
C GLU A 147 9.38 -18.01 9.42
N ALA A 148 8.15 -17.84 8.93
CA ALA A 148 7.50 -16.53 8.93
C ALA A 148 7.29 -15.97 10.36
N GLY A 149 7.27 -16.83 11.39
CA GLY A 149 7.02 -16.44 12.78
C GLY A 149 8.29 -15.98 13.47
N GLY A 150 9.43 -16.53 13.05
CA GLY A 150 10.76 -16.05 13.46
C GLY A 150 11.20 -14.78 12.75
N ALA A 151 10.57 -14.42 11.63
CA ALA A 151 10.98 -13.34 10.73
C ALA A 151 10.12 -12.06 10.84
N ALA A 152 9.58 -11.70 12.01
CA ALA A 152 8.83 -10.44 12.15
C ALA A 152 9.70 -9.23 11.71
N LEU A 153 9.22 -8.47 10.70
CA LEU A 153 9.96 -7.43 9.95
C LEU A 153 9.39 -6.02 10.14
#